data_AF-A0A6A4ZSE2-F1
#
_entry.id   AF-A0A6A4ZSE2-F1
#
_cell.length_a   1.000
_cell.length_b   1.000
_cell.length_c   1.000
_cell.angle_alpha   90.00
_cell.angle_beta   90.00
_cell.angle_gamma   90.00
#
_symmetry.space_group_name_H-M   'P 1'
#
loop_
_entity.id
_entity.type
_entity.pdbx_description
1 polymer ?
#
loop_
_entity_poly.entity_id
_entity_poly.type
_entity_poly.pdbx_seq_one_letter_code
_entity_poly.pdbx_strand_id
1 'polypeptide(L)'
;VHHHKDGNARSVLELAINFLKFVIDQGHRDETIHNYIVFLLAKHPDERQLIKFLRRPSSSASAAPLYDPAFALRLCTQHEKNRACIYIYSSMGLYQEAVEKALQVDVKIAKEMASMPDDADVKKTLWTLIAKHTIDAGGDIKEAMGILKESELLLIEDMLPFFPDFVVINDFKKEICQSLQGYNDRIEQLKGEMREYTDSAELIREDMHKLRKRSAFVSGNQRCDLTGDNILGKEFYLFPCGHAFHAVALRLEMQKHLNSFQRQTVKQLIQKLNELSADDATNQPSSAYRRAWNALTNNNNDKTAEATMAAMKGNTNERDVVQLKLDEIVAAECIFCGEVMIKSIHTPFITDEDEAREGAEWRI
;
A
#
# COMPACT_ATOMS: atom_id res chain seq x y z
N VAL A 1 -31.31 -4.87 -66.84
CA VAL A 1 -29.82 -4.78 -66.96
C VAL A 1 -29.11 -4.38 -65.66
N HIS A 2 -29.80 -3.87 -64.63
CA HIS A 2 -29.15 -3.50 -63.35
C HIS A 2 -28.73 -4.65 -62.42
N HIS A 3 -29.35 -5.84 -62.50
CA HIS A 3 -29.04 -6.93 -61.57
C HIS A 3 -27.70 -7.67 -61.79
N HIS A 4 -27.09 -7.60 -62.98
CA HIS A 4 -25.82 -8.30 -63.25
C HIS A 4 -24.57 -7.53 -62.79
N LYS A 5 -24.64 -6.20 -62.61
CA LYS A 5 -23.50 -5.39 -62.15
C LYS A 5 -23.28 -5.52 -60.64
N ASP A 6 -24.36 -5.60 -59.86
CA ASP A 6 -24.27 -5.72 -58.39
C ASP A 6 -23.71 -7.08 -57.96
N GLY A 7 -24.05 -8.17 -58.66
CA GLY A 7 -23.49 -9.50 -58.38
C GLY A 7 -21.98 -9.59 -58.62
N ASN A 8 -21.48 -8.92 -59.66
CA ASN A 8 -20.04 -8.91 -59.97
C ASN A 8 -19.25 -7.99 -59.02
N ALA A 9 -19.81 -6.82 -58.67
CA ALA A 9 -19.21 -5.93 -57.68
C ALA A 9 -19.14 -6.55 -56.28
N ARG A 10 -20.15 -7.35 -55.90
CA ARG A 10 -20.19 -8.08 -54.62
C ARG A 10 -19.15 -9.19 -54.55
N SER A 11 -18.96 -9.92 -55.65
CA SER A 11 -17.88 -10.91 -55.80
C SER A 11 -16.49 -10.27 -55.65
N VAL A 12 -16.23 -9.16 -56.34
CA VAL A 12 -14.96 -8.43 -56.25
C VAL A 12 -14.70 -7.90 -54.83
N LEU A 13 -15.75 -7.41 -54.16
CA LEU A 13 -15.67 -6.94 -52.77
C LEU A 13 -15.35 -8.08 -51.79
N GLU A 14 -15.97 -9.26 -51.96
CA GLU A 14 -15.67 -10.45 -51.14
C GLU A 14 -14.24 -10.96 -51.37
N LEU A 15 -13.76 -10.99 -52.61
CA LEU A 15 -12.38 -11.31 -52.95
C LEU A 15 -11.38 -10.35 -52.30
N ALA A 16 -11.66 -9.04 -52.35
CA ALA A 16 -10.83 -8.02 -51.70
C ALA A 16 -10.81 -8.18 -50.17
N ILE A 17 -11.96 -8.44 -49.55
CA ILE A 17 -12.08 -8.71 -48.11
C ILE A 17 -11.26 -9.95 -47.72
N ASN A 18 -11.36 -11.04 -48.49
CA ASN A 18 -10.64 -12.28 -48.19
C ASN A 18 -9.12 -12.12 -48.35
N PHE A 19 -8.67 -11.39 -49.38
CA PHE A 19 -7.27 -11.06 -49.57
C PHE A 19 -6.73 -10.23 -48.39
N LEU A 20 -7.44 -9.17 -47.99
CA LEU A 20 -7.01 -8.33 -46.88
C LEU A 20 -7.06 -9.05 -45.54
N LYS A 21 -8.03 -9.95 -45.31
CA LYS A 21 -8.02 -10.84 -44.13
C LYS A 21 -6.77 -11.70 -44.09
N PHE A 22 -6.39 -12.29 -45.23
CA PHE A 22 -5.15 -13.07 -45.33
C PHE A 22 -3.93 -12.20 -45.02
N VAL A 23 -3.84 -10.98 -45.56
CA VAL A 23 -2.75 -10.04 -45.28
C VAL A 23 -2.68 -9.69 -43.78
N ILE A 24 -3.81 -9.50 -43.12
CA ILE A 24 -3.85 -9.20 -41.68
C ILE A 24 -3.46 -10.44 -40.86
N ASP A 25 -3.84 -11.64 -41.29
CA ASP A 25 -3.44 -12.90 -40.65
C ASP A 25 -1.93 -13.18 -40.80
N GLN A 26 -1.28 -12.66 -41.84
CA GLN A 26 0.18 -12.67 -41.98
C GLN A 26 0.90 -11.68 -41.03
N GLY A 27 0.16 -10.90 -40.23
CA GLY A 27 0.72 -10.04 -39.19
C GLY A 27 1.15 -8.65 -39.66
N HIS A 28 0.71 -8.20 -40.83
CA HIS A 28 0.90 -6.81 -41.25
C HIS A 28 0.18 -5.85 -40.29
N ARG A 29 0.84 -4.77 -39.86
CA ARG A 29 0.35 -3.81 -38.84
C ARG A 29 0.09 -2.40 -39.37
N ASP A 30 0.13 -2.20 -40.68
CA ASP A 30 -0.08 -0.88 -41.29
C ASP A 30 -1.52 -0.41 -41.05
N GLU A 31 -1.66 0.79 -40.49
CA GLU A 31 -2.94 1.40 -40.16
C GLU A 31 -3.81 1.60 -41.41
N THR A 32 -3.20 1.89 -42.55
CA THR A 32 -3.93 2.12 -43.81
C THR A 32 -4.65 0.86 -44.29
N ILE A 33 -4.04 -0.31 -44.12
CA ILE A 33 -4.62 -1.61 -44.47
C ILE A 33 -5.80 -1.93 -43.56
N HIS A 34 -5.66 -1.65 -42.26
CA HIS A 34 -6.72 -1.86 -41.27
C HIS A 34 -7.89 -0.88 -41.46
N ASN A 35 -7.60 0.38 -41.78
CA ASN A 35 -8.62 1.37 -42.15
C ASN A 35 -9.37 0.98 -43.43
N TYR A 36 -8.66 0.41 -44.41
CA TYR A 36 -9.26 -0.02 -45.67
C TYR A 36 -10.14 -1.28 -45.51
N ILE A 37 -9.73 -2.27 -44.69
CA ILE A 37 -10.62 -3.41 -44.39
C ILE A 37 -11.86 -2.96 -43.61
N VAL A 38 -11.73 -2.03 -42.64
CA VAL A 38 -12.90 -1.45 -41.95
C VAL A 38 -13.82 -0.78 -42.96
N PHE A 39 -13.26 -0.07 -43.94
CA PHE A 39 -14.03 0.56 -45.00
C PHE A 39 -14.84 -0.43 -45.84
N LEU A 40 -14.22 -1.53 -46.26
CA LEU A 40 -14.89 -2.57 -47.04
C LEU A 40 -15.92 -3.34 -46.22
N LEU A 41 -15.61 -3.64 -44.95
CA LEU A 41 -16.51 -4.36 -44.05
C LEU A 41 -17.73 -3.51 -43.64
N ALA A 42 -17.59 -2.19 -43.50
CA ALA A 42 -18.71 -1.29 -43.22
C ALA A 42 -19.73 -1.23 -44.38
N LYS A 43 -19.26 -1.35 -45.62
CA LYS A 43 -20.11 -1.45 -46.82
C LYS A 43 -20.78 -2.81 -46.97
N HIS A 44 -20.26 -3.84 -46.31
CA HIS A 44 -20.82 -5.18 -46.37
C HIS A 44 -22.12 -5.26 -45.53
N PRO A 45 -23.19 -5.93 -46.01
CA PRO A 45 -24.45 -6.02 -45.27
C PRO A 45 -24.32 -6.77 -43.95
N ASP A 46 -23.48 -7.81 -43.89
CA ASP A 46 -23.23 -8.58 -42.67
C ASP A 46 -22.23 -7.86 -41.75
N GLU A 47 -22.74 -7.38 -40.61
CA GLU A 47 -21.98 -6.69 -39.56
C GLU A 47 -21.14 -7.66 -38.70
N ARG A 48 -21.42 -8.97 -38.73
CA ARG A 48 -20.72 -9.96 -37.88
C ARG A 48 -19.23 -10.04 -38.19
N GLN A 49 -18.87 -9.92 -39.47
CA GLN A 49 -17.47 -9.94 -39.91
C GLN A 49 -16.72 -8.70 -39.44
N LEU A 50 -17.40 -7.54 -39.43
CA LEU A 50 -16.87 -6.30 -38.90
C LEU A 50 -16.67 -6.39 -37.38
N ILE A 51 -17.66 -6.90 -36.63
CA ILE A 51 -17.55 -7.09 -35.18
C ILE A 51 -16.42 -8.06 -34.83
N LYS A 52 -16.28 -9.17 -35.57
CA LYS A 52 -15.19 -10.13 -35.35
C LYS A 52 -13.82 -9.48 -35.56
N PHE A 53 -13.71 -8.59 -36.53
CA PHE A 53 -12.49 -7.82 -36.77
C PHE A 53 -12.22 -6.81 -35.64
N LEU A 54 -13.23 -6.04 -35.23
CA LEU A 54 -13.12 -5.03 -34.16
C LEU A 54 -12.81 -5.64 -32.78
N ARG A 55 -13.30 -6.85 -32.50
CA ARG A 55 -13.03 -7.58 -31.25
C ARG A 55 -11.63 -8.20 -31.22
N ARG A 56 -10.95 -8.31 -32.36
CA ARG A 56 -9.62 -8.94 -32.41
C ARG A 56 -8.66 -8.07 -31.59
N PRO A 57 -8.08 -8.60 -30.50
CA PRO A 57 -7.16 -7.82 -29.70
C PRO A 57 -5.95 -7.45 -30.56
N SER A 58 -5.55 -6.18 -30.51
CA SER A 58 -4.20 -5.78 -30.89
C SER A 58 -3.21 -6.65 -30.11
N SER A 59 -2.04 -6.96 -30.69
CA SER A 59 -1.09 -7.94 -30.12
C SER A 59 -0.59 -7.64 -28.69
N SER A 60 -0.99 -6.52 -28.07
CA SER A 60 -0.94 -6.33 -26.62
C SER A 60 -2.29 -5.77 -26.11
N ALA A 61 -2.67 -6.19 -24.89
CA ALA A 61 -3.94 -5.80 -24.23
C ALA A 61 -4.08 -4.28 -23.95
N SER A 62 -3.01 -3.51 -24.18
CA SER A 62 -2.93 -2.06 -23.95
C SER A 62 -2.55 -1.28 -25.22
N ALA A 63 -2.32 -1.95 -26.36
CA ALA A 63 -2.01 -1.26 -27.60
C ALA A 63 -3.28 -0.72 -28.23
N ALA A 64 -3.21 0.54 -28.68
CA ALA A 64 -4.26 1.16 -29.47
C ALA A 64 -4.70 0.22 -30.62
N PRO A 65 -5.98 0.29 -31.03
CA PRO A 65 -6.44 -0.42 -32.21
C PRO A 65 -5.54 -0.07 -33.41
N LEU A 66 -5.27 -1.05 -34.26
CA LEU A 66 -4.45 -0.85 -35.47
C LEU A 66 -5.19 -0.08 -36.57
N TYR A 67 -6.36 0.49 -36.27
CA TYR A 67 -7.19 1.31 -37.16
C TYR A 67 -7.53 2.63 -36.44
N ASP A 68 -7.81 3.68 -37.21
CA ASP A 68 -8.31 4.97 -36.69
C ASP A 68 -9.75 4.80 -36.19
N PRO A 69 -10.00 4.88 -34.87
CA PRO A 69 -11.34 4.74 -34.30
C PRO A 69 -12.30 5.84 -34.75
N ALA A 70 -11.81 7.07 -34.97
CA ALA A 70 -12.63 8.20 -35.37
C ALA A 70 -13.08 8.07 -36.84
N PHE A 71 -12.21 7.55 -37.71
CA PHE A 71 -12.61 7.16 -39.06
C PHE A 71 -13.63 6.02 -39.05
N ALA A 72 -13.35 4.95 -38.29
CA ALA A 72 -14.23 3.80 -38.18
C ALA A 72 -15.63 4.17 -37.67
N LEU A 73 -15.70 5.03 -36.64
CA LEU A 73 -16.96 5.47 -36.05
C LEU A 73 -17.82 6.30 -37.02
N ARG A 74 -17.20 7.25 -37.74
CA ARG A 74 -17.91 8.04 -38.77
C ARG A 74 -18.51 7.14 -39.84
N LEU A 75 -17.74 6.15 -40.28
CA LEU A 75 -18.18 5.24 -41.33
C LEU A 75 -19.27 4.28 -40.86
N CYS A 76 -19.13 3.71 -39.66
CA CYS A 76 -20.15 2.82 -39.08
C CYS A 76 -21.46 3.57 -38.82
N THR A 77 -21.38 4.84 -38.42
CA THR A 77 -22.55 5.71 -38.25
C THR A 77 -23.23 5.99 -39.59
N GLN A 78 -22.45 6.29 -40.65
CA GLN A 78 -22.98 6.53 -42.00
C GLN A 78 -23.71 5.30 -42.58
N HIS A 79 -23.25 4.09 -42.26
CA HIS A 79 -23.82 2.84 -42.74
C HIS A 79 -24.78 2.17 -41.73
N GLU A 80 -25.20 2.90 -40.68
CA GLU A 80 -26.13 2.43 -39.64
C GLU A 80 -25.70 1.12 -38.94
N LYS A 81 -24.39 0.88 -38.84
CA LYS A 81 -23.79 -0.29 -38.18
C LYS A 81 -23.70 -0.07 -36.67
N ASN A 82 -24.86 -0.05 -36.01
CA ASN A 82 -24.98 0.30 -34.59
C ASN A 82 -24.21 -0.64 -33.66
N ARG A 83 -24.13 -1.95 -33.95
CA ARG A 83 -23.40 -2.89 -33.07
C ARG A 83 -21.90 -2.70 -33.19
N ALA A 84 -21.40 -2.43 -34.38
CA ALA A 84 -20.00 -2.09 -34.62
C ALA A 84 -19.61 -0.80 -33.88
N CYS A 85 -20.47 0.23 -33.86
CA CYS A 85 -20.22 1.46 -33.10
C CYS A 85 -20.01 1.19 -31.60
N ILE A 86 -20.80 0.29 -30.98
CA ILE A 86 -20.65 -0.07 -29.56
C ILE A 86 -19.24 -0.61 -29.27
N TYR A 87 -18.75 -1.53 -30.09
CA TYR A 87 -17.42 -2.11 -29.91
C TYR A 87 -16.30 -1.10 -30.16
N ILE A 88 -16.50 -0.14 -31.09
CA ILE A 88 -15.55 0.95 -31.31
C ILE A 88 -15.49 1.85 -30.07
N TYR A 89 -16.63 2.27 -29.51
CA TYR A 89 -16.66 3.07 -28.27
C TYR A 89 -15.97 2.35 -27.10
N SER A 90 -16.24 1.05 -26.93
CA SER A 90 -15.56 0.24 -25.91
C SER A 90 -14.04 0.17 -26.14
N SER A 91 -13.59 0.04 -27.39
CA SER A 91 -12.14 0.03 -27.71
C SER A 91 -11.44 1.36 -27.45
N MET A 92 -12.19 2.47 -27.46
CA MET A 92 -11.70 3.81 -27.12
C MET A 92 -11.71 4.07 -25.60
N GLY A 93 -12.23 3.14 -24.78
CA GLY A 93 -12.43 3.35 -23.34
C GLY A 93 -13.65 4.20 -22.99
N LEU A 94 -14.47 4.56 -23.99
CA LEU A 94 -15.72 5.32 -23.83
C LEU A 94 -16.89 4.38 -23.52
N TYR A 95 -16.83 3.77 -22.33
CA TYR A 95 -17.78 2.74 -21.93
C TYR A 95 -19.19 3.26 -21.67
N GLN A 96 -19.34 4.52 -21.24
CA GLN A 96 -20.64 5.13 -21.00
C GLN A 96 -21.42 5.27 -22.31
N GLU A 97 -20.81 5.86 -23.32
CA GLU A 97 -21.38 6.02 -24.65
C GLU A 97 -21.65 4.67 -25.32
N ALA A 98 -20.76 3.69 -25.09
CA ALA A 98 -20.96 2.32 -25.56
C ALA A 98 -22.22 1.69 -24.95
N VAL A 99 -22.43 1.84 -23.64
CA VAL A 99 -23.60 1.30 -22.93
C VAL A 99 -24.88 2.02 -23.35
N GLU A 100 -24.88 3.36 -23.44
CA GLU A 100 -26.03 4.13 -23.93
C GLU A 100 -26.45 3.71 -25.34
N LYS A 101 -25.46 3.51 -26.23
CA LYS A 101 -25.73 3.03 -27.58
C LYS A 101 -26.18 1.56 -27.60
N ALA A 102 -25.66 0.73 -26.70
CA ALA A 102 -26.05 -0.67 -26.57
C ALA A 102 -27.47 -0.84 -26.06
N LEU A 103 -27.92 0.01 -25.14
CA LEU A 103 -29.28 0.01 -24.60
C LEU A 103 -30.35 0.24 -25.69
N GLN A 104 -30.00 0.95 -26.77
CA GLN A 104 -30.89 1.15 -27.94
C GLN A 104 -31.01 -0.10 -28.84
N VAL A 105 -30.09 -1.06 -28.71
CA VAL A 105 -29.99 -2.23 -29.60
C VAL A 105 -30.35 -3.53 -28.87
N ASP A 106 -29.62 -3.84 -27.79
CA ASP A 106 -29.80 -5.05 -26.99
C ASP A 106 -29.20 -4.87 -25.59
N VAL A 107 -30.03 -5.00 -24.56
CA VAL A 107 -29.65 -4.91 -23.15
C VAL A 107 -28.56 -5.94 -22.79
N LYS A 108 -28.51 -7.09 -23.46
CA LYS A 108 -27.46 -8.10 -23.22
C LYS A 108 -26.07 -7.57 -23.60
N ILE A 109 -25.96 -6.83 -24.70
CA ILE A 109 -24.71 -6.21 -25.11
C ILE A 109 -24.33 -5.11 -24.10
N ALA A 110 -25.32 -4.35 -23.61
CA ALA A 110 -25.07 -3.34 -22.58
C ALA A 110 -24.47 -3.95 -21.30
N LYS A 111 -25.01 -5.09 -20.84
CA LYS A 111 -24.48 -5.85 -19.69
C LYS A 111 -23.05 -6.35 -19.92
N GLU A 112 -22.75 -6.87 -21.13
CA GLU A 112 -21.39 -7.26 -21.51
C GLU A 112 -20.44 -6.06 -21.42
N MET A 113 -20.81 -4.90 -21.99
CA MET A 113 -19.97 -3.70 -21.99
C MET A 113 -19.78 -3.09 -20.60
N ALA A 114 -20.80 -3.12 -19.75
CA ALA A 114 -20.71 -2.64 -18.37
C ALA A 114 -19.76 -3.48 -17.50
N SER A 115 -19.43 -4.71 -17.90
CA SER A 115 -18.52 -5.60 -17.18
C SER A 115 -17.05 -5.45 -17.60
N MET A 116 -16.79 -4.76 -18.71
CA MET A 116 -15.45 -4.58 -19.29
C MET A 116 -14.50 -3.64 -18.55
N PRO A 117 -14.93 -2.51 -17.94
CA PRO A 117 -14.00 -1.57 -17.29
C PRO A 117 -13.30 -2.19 -16.08
N ASP A 118 -12.03 -1.87 -15.83
CA ASP A 118 -11.33 -2.34 -14.63
C ASP A 118 -11.82 -1.62 -13.36
N ASP A 119 -12.17 -0.35 -13.50
CA ASP A 119 -12.63 0.51 -12.40
C ASP A 119 -14.01 0.08 -11.89
N ALA A 120 -14.08 -0.24 -10.59
CA ALA A 120 -15.30 -0.64 -9.91
C ALA A 120 -16.34 0.50 -9.84
N ASP A 121 -15.89 1.75 -9.73
CA ASP A 121 -16.80 2.90 -9.68
C ASP A 121 -17.48 3.10 -11.03
N VAL A 122 -16.72 3.03 -12.12
CA VAL A 122 -17.25 3.09 -13.49
C VAL A 122 -18.17 1.91 -13.77
N LYS A 123 -17.80 0.68 -13.37
CA LYS A 123 -18.71 -0.47 -13.47
C LYS A 123 -20.04 -0.18 -12.76
N LYS A 124 -19.98 0.30 -11.51
CA LYS A 124 -21.18 0.62 -10.73
C LYS A 124 -22.06 1.64 -11.46
N THR A 125 -21.50 2.74 -11.98
CA THR A 125 -22.30 3.76 -12.70
C THR A 125 -22.95 3.22 -13.96
N LEU A 126 -22.26 2.38 -14.74
CA LEU A 126 -22.80 1.76 -15.96
C LEU A 126 -23.93 0.78 -15.65
N TRP A 127 -23.77 -0.05 -14.61
CA TRP A 127 -24.82 -0.97 -14.17
C TRP A 127 -26.05 -0.21 -13.64
N THR A 128 -25.86 0.89 -12.92
CA THR A 128 -26.95 1.80 -12.50
C THR A 128 -27.66 2.41 -13.70
N LEU A 129 -26.93 2.79 -14.75
CA LEU A 129 -27.50 3.33 -15.98
C LEU A 129 -28.36 2.29 -16.72
N ILE A 130 -27.89 1.04 -16.79
CA ILE A 130 -28.66 -0.08 -17.37
C ILE A 130 -29.93 -0.34 -16.57
N ALA A 131 -29.83 -0.36 -15.24
CA ALA A 131 -30.97 -0.56 -14.36
C ALA A 131 -32.01 0.55 -14.54
N LYS A 132 -31.57 1.81 -14.51
CA LYS A 132 -32.43 2.98 -14.77
C LYS A 132 -33.15 2.88 -16.11
N HIS A 133 -32.41 2.62 -17.20
CA HIS A 133 -33.01 2.50 -18.53
C HIS A 133 -34.03 1.36 -18.62
N THR A 134 -33.77 0.24 -17.95
CA THR A 134 -34.70 -0.90 -17.93
C THR A 134 -35.99 -0.55 -17.20
N ILE A 135 -35.91 0.19 -16.09
CA ILE A 135 -37.08 0.66 -15.33
C ILE A 135 -37.86 1.72 -16.13
N ASP A 136 -37.16 2.72 -16.70
CA ASP A 136 -37.77 3.79 -17.51
C ASP A 136 -38.47 3.26 -18.78
N ALA A 137 -37.93 2.18 -19.38
CA ALA A 137 -38.54 1.52 -20.54
C ALA A 137 -39.81 0.71 -20.20
N GLY A 138 -40.24 0.70 -18.94
CA GLY A 138 -41.41 -0.05 -18.47
C GLY A 138 -41.11 -1.54 -18.18
N GLY A 139 -39.84 -1.89 -17.94
CA GLY A 139 -39.44 -3.23 -17.55
C GLY A 139 -40.04 -3.64 -16.21
N ASP A 140 -40.34 -4.93 -16.05
CA ASP A 140 -40.87 -5.47 -14.81
C ASP A 140 -39.83 -5.38 -13.68
N ILE A 141 -40.29 -5.22 -12.44
CA ILE A 141 -39.44 -5.22 -11.24
C ILE A 141 -38.52 -6.45 -11.22
N LYS A 142 -39.01 -7.61 -11.67
CA LYS A 142 -38.23 -8.85 -11.74
C LYS A 142 -37.03 -8.76 -12.69
N GLU A 143 -37.14 -8.01 -13.77
CA GLU A 143 -36.04 -7.79 -14.72
C GLU A 143 -34.98 -6.87 -14.10
N ALA A 144 -35.40 -5.80 -13.42
CA ALA A 144 -34.51 -4.94 -12.65
C ALA A 144 -33.81 -5.69 -11.51
N MET A 145 -34.52 -6.57 -10.80
CA MET A 145 -33.91 -7.45 -9.78
C MET A 145 -33.01 -8.52 -10.39
N GLY A 146 -33.22 -8.91 -11.65
CA GLY A 146 -32.28 -9.75 -12.40
C GLY A 146 -30.97 -9.03 -12.64
N ILE A 147 -31.02 -7.76 -13.04
CA ILE A 147 -29.85 -6.89 -13.21
C ILE A 147 -29.07 -6.75 -11.90
N LEU A 148 -29.75 -6.53 -10.77
CA LEU A 148 -29.13 -6.47 -9.43
C LEU A 148 -28.31 -7.73 -9.10
N LYS A 149 -28.84 -8.90 -9.45
CA LYS A 149 -28.21 -10.19 -9.13
C LYS A 149 -27.02 -10.49 -10.05
N GLU A 150 -27.08 -10.01 -11.28
CA GLU A 150 -25.99 -10.15 -12.24
C GLU A 150 -24.85 -9.16 -11.96
N SER A 151 -25.14 -8.03 -11.34
CA SER A 151 -24.14 -7.05 -10.90
C SER A 151 -23.58 -7.40 -9.52
N GLU A 152 -22.26 -7.53 -9.42
CA GLU A 152 -21.60 -7.80 -8.13
C GLU A 152 -21.47 -6.54 -7.24
N LEU A 153 -21.64 -5.35 -7.85
CA LEU A 153 -21.33 -4.06 -7.22
C LEU A 153 -22.56 -3.20 -6.92
N LEU A 154 -23.70 -3.51 -7.51
CA LEU A 154 -24.91 -2.71 -7.35
C LEU A 154 -25.64 -3.13 -6.08
N LEU A 155 -26.14 -2.16 -5.32
CA LEU A 155 -26.97 -2.40 -4.15
C LEU A 155 -28.43 -2.10 -4.48
N ILE A 156 -29.35 -2.67 -3.72
CA ILE A 156 -30.78 -2.36 -3.85
C ILE A 156 -31.05 -0.87 -3.63
N GLU A 157 -30.30 -0.25 -2.71
CA GLU A 157 -30.33 1.18 -2.40
C GLU A 157 -30.09 2.06 -3.63
N ASP A 158 -29.24 1.60 -4.56
CA ASP A 158 -28.91 2.35 -5.77
C ASP A 158 -30.06 2.38 -6.78
N MET A 159 -31.00 1.43 -6.73
CA MET A 159 -32.12 1.36 -7.68
C MET A 159 -33.44 1.90 -7.14
N LEU A 160 -33.63 1.89 -5.82
CA LEU A 160 -34.86 2.38 -5.17
C LEU A 160 -35.31 3.77 -5.67
N PRO A 161 -34.41 4.75 -5.92
CA PRO A 161 -34.81 6.07 -6.40
C PRO A 161 -35.44 6.09 -7.80
N PHE A 162 -35.22 5.07 -8.62
CA PHE A 162 -35.72 5.05 -10.01
C PHE A 162 -37.12 4.43 -10.11
N PHE A 163 -37.60 3.75 -9.08
CA PHE A 163 -38.93 3.16 -9.09
C PHE A 163 -40.00 4.22 -8.80
N PRO A 164 -41.18 4.14 -9.45
CA PRO A 164 -42.31 5.01 -9.13
C PRO A 164 -42.77 4.88 -7.67
N ASP A 165 -43.34 5.95 -7.11
CA ASP A 165 -43.81 6.01 -5.71
C ASP A 165 -44.87 4.95 -5.33
N PHE A 166 -45.58 4.39 -6.31
CA PHE A 166 -46.69 3.46 -6.10
C PHE A 166 -46.32 1.98 -6.28
N VAL A 167 -45.02 1.64 -6.32
CA VAL A 167 -44.59 0.25 -6.45
C VAL A 167 -44.83 -0.54 -5.16
N VAL A 168 -45.36 -1.76 -5.29
CA VAL A 168 -45.68 -2.62 -4.15
C VAL A 168 -44.39 -3.17 -3.51
N ILE A 169 -44.13 -2.78 -2.27
CA ILE A 169 -42.92 -3.18 -1.50
C ILE A 169 -42.76 -4.71 -1.38
N ASN A 170 -43.87 -5.47 -1.45
CA ASN A 170 -43.81 -6.94 -1.40
C ASN A 170 -42.91 -7.56 -2.48
N ASP A 171 -42.76 -6.90 -3.63
CA ASP A 171 -41.91 -7.39 -4.72
C ASP A 171 -40.42 -7.28 -4.38
N PHE A 172 -40.04 -6.35 -3.51
CA PHE A 172 -38.66 -6.13 -3.05
C PHE A 172 -38.32 -6.85 -1.75
N LYS A 173 -39.32 -7.30 -1.00
CA LYS A 173 -39.17 -7.83 0.37
C LYS A 173 -38.02 -8.82 0.51
N LYS A 174 -37.93 -9.79 -0.39
CA LYS A 174 -36.91 -10.84 -0.33
C LYS A 174 -35.49 -10.27 -0.44
N GLU A 175 -35.28 -9.36 -1.38
CA GLU A 175 -33.97 -8.82 -1.72
C GLU A 175 -33.52 -7.78 -0.68
N ILE A 176 -34.47 -7.00 -0.15
CA ILE A 176 -34.23 -6.12 1.00
C ILE A 176 -33.81 -6.94 2.22
N CYS A 177 -34.54 -8.02 2.54
CA CYS A 177 -34.18 -8.89 3.66
C CYS A 177 -32.79 -9.52 3.50
N GLN A 178 -32.43 -9.94 2.27
CA GLN A 178 -31.11 -10.50 1.99
C GLN A 178 -30.00 -9.46 2.13
N SER A 179 -30.21 -8.23 1.64
CA SER A 179 -29.24 -7.14 1.80
C SER A 179 -29.05 -6.76 3.27
N LEU A 180 -30.14 -6.62 4.03
CA LEU A 180 -30.08 -6.34 5.47
C LEU A 180 -29.37 -7.44 6.26
N GLN A 181 -29.61 -8.71 5.93
CA GLN A 181 -28.90 -9.82 6.54
C GLN A 181 -27.40 -9.74 6.27
N GLY A 182 -27.01 -9.46 5.02
CA GLY A 182 -25.60 -9.28 4.65
C GLY A 182 -24.91 -8.14 5.40
N TYR A 183 -25.61 -7.02 5.62
CA TYR A 183 -25.07 -5.93 6.45
C TYR A 183 -24.90 -6.36 7.91
N ASN A 184 -25.88 -7.06 8.48
CA ASN A 184 -25.81 -7.52 9.86
C ASN A 184 -24.66 -8.53 10.07
N ASP A 185 -24.47 -9.45 9.12
CA ASP A 185 -23.38 -10.43 9.16
C ASP A 185 -22.01 -9.74 9.08
N ARG A 186 -21.85 -8.75 8.19
CA ARG A 186 -20.63 -7.93 8.11
C ARG A 186 -20.37 -7.15 9.40
N ILE A 187 -21.42 -6.59 10.00
CA ILE A 187 -21.31 -5.87 11.27
C ILE A 187 -20.83 -6.81 12.39
N GLU A 188 -21.37 -8.03 12.47
CA GLU A 188 -20.93 -9.01 13.46
C GLU A 188 -19.50 -9.50 13.22
N GLN A 189 -19.08 -9.68 11.96
CA GLN A 189 -17.69 -9.96 11.62
C GLN A 189 -16.77 -8.84 12.11
N LEU A 190 -17.07 -7.59 11.76
CA LEU A 190 -16.24 -6.45 12.13
C LEU A 190 -16.15 -6.27 13.66
N LYS A 191 -17.26 -6.51 14.37
CA LYS A 191 -17.27 -6.53 15.85
C LYS A 191 -16.41 -7.66 16.40
N GLY A 192 -16.40 -8.82 15.75
CA GLY A 192 -15.51 -9.94 16.08
C GLY A 192 -14.05 -9.54 15.96
N GLU A 193 -13.65 -9.02 14.80
CA GLU A 193 -12.29 -8.52 14.54
C GLU A 193 -11.89 -7.43 15.55
N MET A 194 -12.78 -6.48 15.85
CA MET A 194 -12.51 -5.44 16.86
C MET A 194 -12.24 -6.03 18.26
N ARG A 195 -12.96 -7.07 18.66
CA ARG A 195 -12.71 -7.76 19.94
C ARG A 195 -11.37 -8.48 19.93
N GLU A 196 -11.04 -9.21 18.87
CA GLU A 196 -9.75 -9.90 18.74
C GLU A 196 -8.55 -8.93 18.81
N TYR A 197 -8.64 -7.80 18.12
CA TYR A 197 -7.61 -6.76 18.22
C TYR A 197 -7.50 -6.15 19.61
N THR A 198 -8.64 -5.99 20.30
CA THR A 198 -8.66 -5.47 21.68
C THR A 198 -7.99 -6.46 22.63
N ASP A 199 -8.36 -7.74 22.57
CA ASP A 199 -7.79 -8.80 23.39
C ASP A 199 -6.28 -8.94 23.14
N SER A 200 -5.85 -8.88 21.87
CA SER A 200 -4.43 -8.90 21.52
C SER A 200 -3.69 -7.68 22.08
N ALA A 201 -4.29 -6.49 22.05
CA ALA A 201 -3.68 -5.29 22.60
C ALA A 201 -3.56 -5.34 24.13
N GLU A 202 -4.53 -5.94 24.81
CA GLU A 202 -4.49 -6.16 26.27
C GLU A 202 -3.35 -7.12 26.65
N LEU A 203 -3.22 -8.26 25.97
CA LEU A 203 -2.12 -9.20 26.18
C LEU A 203 -0.75 -8.53 26.03
N ILE A 204 -0.57 -7.72 24.98
CA ILE A 204 0.67 -6.97 24.75
C ILE A 204 0.94 -5.99 25.91
N ARG A 205 -0.07 -5.26 26.39
CA ARG A 205 0.08 -4.34 27.52
C ARG A 205 0.46 -5.07 28.80
N GLU A 206 -0.14 -6.22 29.08
CA GLU A 206 0.22 -7.05 30.23
C GLU A 206 1.68 -7.51 30.17
N ASP A 207 2.13 -7.96 28.99
CA ASP A 207 3.51 -8.39 28.81
C ASP A 207 4.50 -7.24 28.90
N MET A 208 4.16 -6.06 28.38
CA MET A 208 4.94 -4.83 28.61
C MET A 208 5.04 -4.50 30.11
N HIS A 209 3.95 -4.65 30.87
CA HIS A 209 3.97 -4.44 32.32
C HIS A 209 4.84 -5.46 33.06
N LYS A 210 4.82 -6.75 32.66
CA LYS A 210 5.70 -7.78 33.21
C LYS A 210 7.17 -7.49 32.87
N LEU A 211 7.47 -7.06 31.65
CA LEU A 211 8.82 -6.69 31.22
C LEU A 211 9.36 -5.50 32.02
N ARG A 212 8.53 -4.48 32.31
CA ARG A 212 8.94 -3.33 33.15
C ARG A 212 9.28 -3.71 34.58
N LYS A 213 8.73 -4.81 35.12
CA LYS A 213 9.00 -5.28 36.49
C LYS A 213 10.18 -6.24 36.59
N ARG A 214 10.84 -6.60 35.49
CA ARG A 214 12.05 -7.43 35.54
C ARG A 214 13.20 -6.65 36.18
N SER A 215 13.77 -7.22 37.23
CA SER A 215 15.04 -6.79 37.80
C SER A 215 16.16 -7.70 37.30
N ALA A 216 17.34 -7.14 37.08
CA ALA A 216 18.54 -7.91 36.78
C ALA A 216 19.53 -7.82 37.96
N PHE A 217 20.25 -8.92 38.20
CA PHE A 217 21.24 -9.00 39.28
C PHE A 217 22.64 -8.79 38.73
N VAL A 218 23.43 -7.93 39.38
CA VAL A 218 24.84 -7.70 39.04
C VAL A 218 25.71 -8.30 40.13
N SER A 219 26.55 -9.26 39.76
CA SER A 219 27.54 -9.86 40.66
C SER A 219 28.70 -8.91 40.93
N GLY A 220 29.29 -8.97 42.13
CA GLY A 220 30.47 -8.14 42.51
C GLY A 220 31.70 -8.31 41.60
N ASN A 221 31.79 -9.45 40.92
CA ASN A 221 32.86 -9.82 40.00
C ASN A 221 32.44 -9.73 38.52
N GLN A 222 31.27 -9.15 38.22
CA GLN A 222 30.80 -9.01 36.84
C GLN A 222 31.80 -8.15 36.04
N ARG A 223 32.14 -8.61 34.84
CA ARG A 223 33.07 -7.91 33.94
C ARG A 223 32.32 -7.33 32.76
N CYS A 224 32.91 -6.30 32.15
CA CYS A 224 32.46 -5.74 30.89
C CYS A 224 32.76 -6.73 29.75
N ASP A 225 31.75 -7.11 28.97
CA ASP A 225 31.92 -8.09 27.89
C ASP A 225 32.74 -7.56 26.70
N LEU A 226 32.95 -6.24 26.61
CA LEU A 226 33.83 -5.62 25.59
C LEU A 226 35.27 -5.41 26.07
N THR A 227 35.48 -5.07 27.35
CA THR A 227 36.81 -4.65 27.85
C THR A 227 37.44 -5.66 28.82
N GLY A 228 36.67 -6.59 29.38
CA GLY A 228 37.14 -7.58 30.37
C GLY A 228 37.40 -7.02 31.77
N ASP A 229 37.35 -5.71 31.96
CA ASP A 229 37.50 -5.05 33.27
C ASP A 229 36.26 -5.24 34.16
N ASN A 230 36.41 -5.07 35.48
CA ASN A 230 35.26 -5.08 36.40
C ASN A 230 34.29 -3.96 36.05
N ILE A 231 32.99 -4.28 35.98
CA ILE A 231 31.92 -3.35 35.60
C ILE A 231 31.62 -2.33 36.70
N LEU A 232 31.88 -2.70 37.96
CA LEU A 232 31.59 -1.85 39.12
C LEU A 232 32.60 -0.72 39.25
N GLY A 233 32.09 0.50 39.49
CA GLY A 233 32.90 1.71 39.68
C GLY A 233 32.88 2.69 38.50
N LYS A 234 32.29 2.31 37.36
CA LYS A 234 32.03 3.19 36.20
C LYS A 234 30.55 3.12 35.81
N GLU A 235 30.08 4.06 34.99
CA GLU A 235 28.75 3.97 34.38
C GLU A 235 28.70 2.79 33.41
N PHE A 236 27.64 1.98 33.50
CA PHE A 236 27.49 0.76 32.71
C PHE A 236 26.04 0.55 32.26
N TYR A 237 25.87 -0.20 31.17
CA TYR A 237 24.60 -0.73 30.72
C TYR A 237 24.54 -2.22 31.01
N LEU A 238 23.37 -2.68 31.45
CA LEU A 238 23.07 -4.08 31.67
C LEU A 238 21.84 -4.44 30.84
N PHE A 239 22.01 -5.37 29.91
CA PHE A 239 20.92 -5.80 29.03
C PHE A 239 20.13 -6.96 29.64
N PRO A 240 18.84 -7.13 29.25
CA PRO A 240 18.03 -8.26 29.71
C PRO A 240 18.58 -9.65 29.35
N CYS A 241 19.48 -9.74 28.37
CA CYS A 241 20.20 -10.97 28.02
C CYS A 241 21.33 -11.33 29.02
N GLY A 242 21.66 -10.45 29.97
CA GLY A 242 22.69 -10.64 30.98
C GLY A 242 24.04 -10.00 30.66
N HIS A 243 24.24 -9.54 29.42
CA HIS A 243 25.47 -8.84 29.03
C HIS A 243 25.57 -7.45 29.67
N ALA A 244 26.78 -7.13 30.14
CA ALA A 244 27.09 -5.89 30.83
C ALA A 244 28.25 -5.17 30.12
N PHE A 245 28.09 -3.87 29.89
CA PHE A 245 29.06 -3.08 29.15
C PHE A 245 29.32 -1.75 29.84
N HIS A 246 30.59 -1.31 29.87
CA HIS A 246 30.89 0.05 30.22
C HIS A 246 30.23 1.02 29.24
N ALA A 247 29.66 2.11 29.74
CA ALA A 247 28.92 3.06 28.90
C ALA A 247 29.78 3.63 27.77
N VAL A 248 31.05 3.93 28.06
CA VAL A 248 32.02 4.43 27.06
C VAL A 248 32.34 3.37 26.02
N ALA A 249 32.59 2.13 26.44
CA ALA A 249 32.92 1.03 25.53
C ALA A 249 31.75 0.73 24.58
N LEU A 250 30.53 0.67 25.13
CA LEU A 250 29.33 0.44 24.34
C LEU A 250 29.12 1.57 23.32
N ARG A 251 29.22 2.84 23.72
CA ARG A 251 29.06 3.99 22.81
C ARG A 251 30.04 3.94 21.64
N LEU A 252 31.31 3.61 21.90
CA LEU A 252 32.34 3.55 20.88
C LEU A 252 32.06 2.42 19.87
N GLU A 253 31.67 1.25 20.36
CA GLU A 253 31.39 0.11 19.49
C GLU A 253 30.10 0.32 18.68
N MET A 254 29.05 0.82 19.32
CA MET A 254 27.76 1.05 18.68
C MET A 254 27.87 2.05 17.51
N GLN A 255 28.72 3.08 17.65
CA GLN A 255 29.00 4.03 16.57
C GLN A 255 29.52 3.38 15.29
N LYS A 256 30.09 2.17 15.31
CA LYS A 256 30.54 1.46 14.11
C LYS A 256 29.39 0.79 13.33
N HIS A 257 28.24 0.56 13.97
CA HIS A 257 27.10 -0.14 13.37
C HIS A 257 25.86 0.75 13.14
N LEU A 258 25.83 1.97 13.67
CA LEU A 258 24.78 2.95 13.38
C LEU A 258 24.80 3.45 11.93
N ASN A 259 23.66 3.93 11.43
CA ASN A 259 23.58 4.62 10.13
C ASN A 259 24.18 6.05 10.22
N SER A 260 24.43 6.68 9.07
CA SER A 260 25.11 8.00 9.02
C SER A 260 24.39 9.09 9.80
N PHE A 261 23.05 9.11 9.75
CA PHE A 261 22.22 10.05 10.49
C PHE A 261 22.32 9.83 12.01
N GLN A 262 22.08 8.59 12.47
CA GLN A 262 22.16 8.20 13.87
C GLN A 262 23.55 8.46 14.47
N ARG A 263 24.64 8.19 13.73
CA ARG A 263 26.01 8.51 14.18
C ARG A 263 26.18 10.01 14.42
N GLN A 264 25.65 10.84 13.53
CA GLN A 264 25.74 12.29 13.67
C GLN A 264 24.92 12.78 14.87
N THR A 265 23.72 12.25 15.06
CA THR A 265 22.88 12.54 16.23
C THR A 265 23.57 12.13 17.53
N VAL A 266 24.16 10.94 17.60
CA VAL A 266 24.90 10.47 18.77
C VAL A 266 26.11 11.36 19.06
N LYS A 267 26.88 11.77 18.05
CA LYS A 267 27.99 12.73 18.22
C LYS A 267 27.52 14.06 18.80
N GLN A 268 26.42 14.61 18.26
CA GLN A 268 25.83 15.86 18.77
C GLN A 268 25.33 15.72 20.21
N LEU A 269 24.69 14.60 20.55
CA LEU A 269 24.21 14.34 21.92
C LEU A 269 25.37 14.19 22.91
N ILE A 270 26.45 13.50 22.53
CA ILE A 270 27.67 13.37 23.36
C ILE A 270 28.33 14.75 23.55
N GLN A 271 28.43 15.54 22.48
CA GLN A 271 28.99 16.89 22.56
C GLN A 271 28.16 17.77 23.51
N LYS A 272 26.83 17.77 23.35
CA LYS A 272 25.92 18.52 24.22
C LYS A 272 26.01 18.04 25.68
N LEU A 273 26.17 16.73 25.91
CA LEU A 273 26.36 16.18 27.25
C LEU A 273 27.68 16.64 27.88
N ASN A 274 28.76 16.73 27.09
CA ASN A 274 30.06 17.21 27.55
C ASN A 274 30.05 18.71 27.85
N GLU A 275 29.37 19.52 27.03
CA GLU A 275 29.16 20.95 27.26
C GLU A 275 28.40 21.18 28.58
N LEU A 276 27.30 20.45 28.79
CA LEU A 276 26.53 20.46 30.04
C LEU A 276 27.32 19.89 31.24
N SER A 277 28.37 19.11 31.00
CA SER A 277 29.26 18.58 32.05
C SER A 277 30.38 19.55 32.43
N ALA A 278 30.83 20.37 31.49
CA ALA A 278 31.91 21.35 31.69
C ALA A 278 31.45 22.52 32.57
N ASP A 279 30.18 22.93 32.45
CA ASP A 279 29.58 23.96 33.30
C ASP A 279 29.50 23.53 34.78
N ASP A 280 29.40 22.22 35.05
CA ASP A 280 29.26 21.63 36.39
C ASP A 280 30.63 21.46 37.11
N ALA A 281 31.75 21.50 36.38
CA ALA A 281 33.09 21.24 36.89
C ALA A 281 33.71 22.37 37.75
N THR A 282 33.06 23.53 37.84
CA THR A 282 33.45 24.61 38.76
C THR A 282 33.04 24.34 40.22
N ASN A 283 32.19 23.33 40.48
CA ASN A 283 31.85 22.86 41.82
C ASN A 283 32.43 21.46 42.07
N GLN A 284 33.24 21.34 43.12
CA GLN A 284 34.07 20.16 43.46
C GLN A 284 33.37 18.79 43.34
N PRO A 285 34.14 17.72 43.01
CA PRO A 285 33.60 16.38 42.83
C PRO A 285 33.45 15.70 44.20
N SER A 286 32.27 15.80 44.80
CA SER A 286 31.87 14.77 45.77
C SER A 286 31.03 13.75 45.02
N SER A 287 31.56 12.54 44.89
CA SER A 287 30.93 11.41 44.21
C SER A 287 29.41 11.39 44.41
N ALA A 288 28.66 11.33 43.30
CA ALA A 288 27.19 11.26 43.31
C ALA A 288 26.69 10.13 44.24
N TYR A 289 27.47 9.05 44.36
CA TYR A 289 27.23 7.95 45.29
C TYR A 289 27.25 8.38 46.77
N ARG A 290 28.18 9.25 47.19
CA ARG A 290 28.27 9.73 48.59
C ARG A 290 27.19 10.77 48.91
N ARG A 291 26.76 11.59 47.94
CA ARG A 291 25.63 12.53 48.11
C ARG A 291 24.29 11.79 48.23
N ALA A 292 24.07 10.76 47.40
CA ALA A 292 22.86 9.93 47.46
C ALA A 292 22.77 9.14 48.78
N TRP A 293 23.89 8.62 49.29
CA TRP A 293 23.91 7.93 50.59
C TRP A 293 23.61 8.87 51.76
N ASN A 294 24.22 10.07 51.77
CA ASN A 294 23.95 11.09 52.81
C ASN A 294 22.52 11.63 52.78
N ALA A 295 21.88 11.72 51.61
CA ALA A 295 20.49 12.16 51.46
C ALA A 295 19.48 11.14 51.99
N LEU A 296 19.82 9.85 51.94
CA LEU A 296 19.00 8.77 52.50
C LEU A 296 19.17 8.63 54.03
N THR A 297 20.30 9.08 54.59
CA THR A 297 20.61 8.91 56.02
C THR A 297 20.39 10.15 56.89
N ASN A 298 20.37 11.35 56.31
CA ASN A 298 20.38 12.59 57.09
C ASN A 298 19.02 13.31 57.03
N ASN A 299 18.15 12.95 57.97
CA ASN A 299 16.83 13.52 58.12
C ASN A 299 16.89 14.62 59.20
N ASN A 300 17.24 15.87 58.82
CA ASN A 300 16.91 17.07 59.60
C ASN A 300 17.09 18.37 58.79
N ASN A 301 16.10 19.25 58.92
CA ASN A 301 15.85 20.52 58.22
C ASN A 301 16.97 21.58 58.39
N ASP A 302 17.20 22.42 57.37
CA ASP A 302 16.62 23.78 57.30
C ASP A 302 17.09 24.61 56.08
N LYS A 303 16.10 25.04 55.28
CA LYS A 303 15.93 26.33 54.55
C LYS A 303 17.04 26.98 53.71
N THR A 304 18.23 26.40 53.57
CA THR A 304 19.22 26.81 52.55
C THR A 304 19.22 25.88 51.32
N ALA A 305 18.40 24.83 51.35
CA ALA A 305 18.26 23.84 50.28
C ALA A 305 17.36 24.30 49.12
N GLU A 306 16.40 25.20 49.32
CA GLU A 306 15.42 25.53 48.27
C GLU A 306 16.02 26.40 47.14
N ALA A 307 16.89 27.36 47.47
CA ALA A 307 17.56 28.18 46.46
C ALA A 307 18.64 27.39 45.68
N THR A 308 19.27 26.41 46.31
CA THR A 308 20.23 25.50 45.67
C THR A 308 19.54 24.42 44.83
N MET A 309 18.37 23.91 45.27
CA MET A 309 17.59 22.93 44.51
C MET A 309 16.84 23.51 43.29
N ALA A 310 16.50 24.80 43.29
CA ALA A 310 15.85 25.45 42.15
C ALA A 310 16.82 25.68 40.96
N ALA A 311 18.07 26.03 41.23
CA ALA A 311 19.11 26.15 40.21
C ALA A 311 19.58 24.78 39.68
N MET A 312 19.56 23.74 40.52
CA MET A 312 19.89 22.35 40.11
C MET A 312 18.84 21.73 39.20
N LYS A 313 17.53 21.96 39.44
CA LYS A 313 16.44 21.36 38.63
C LYS A 313 16.45 21.74 37.14
N GLY A 314 16.98 22.93 36.78
CA GLY A 314 17.03 23.38 35.39
C GLY A 314 18.06 22.63 34.55
N ASN A 315 19.30 22.55 35.05
CA ASN A 315 20.41 21.88 34.35
C ASN A 315 20.34 20.35 34.42
N THR A 316 19.88 19.78 35.54
CA THR A 316 19.78 18.32 35.66
C THR A 316 18.71 17.74 34.73
N ASN A 317 17.56 18.41 34.60
CA ASN A 317 16.48 17.94 33.72
C ASN A 317 16.89 17.93 32.25
N GLU A 318 17.62 18.95 31.77
CA GLU A 318 18.07 18.97 30.38
C GLU A 318 19.15 17.90 30.12
N ARG A 319 20.12 17.76 31.04
CA ARG A 319 21.13 16.71 30.98
C ARG A 319 20.51 15.31 30.95
N ASP A 320 19.54 15.04 31.82
CA ASP A 320 18.87 13.75 31.92
C ASP A 320 18.07 13.43 30.65
N VAL A 321 17.42 14.44 30.06
CA VAL A 321 16.72 14.27 28.77
C VAL A 321 17.69 13.98 27.63
N VAL A 322 18.85 14.65 27.60
CA VAL A 322 19.90 14.39 26.59
C VAL A 322 20.49 12.99 26.79
N GLN A 323 20.73 12.58 28.03
CA GLN A 323 21.20 11.23 28.36
C GLN A 323 20.19 10.15 27.95
N LEU A 324 18.90 10.34 28.25
CA LEU A 324 17.84 9.41 27.84
C LEU A 324 17.77 9.23 26.31
N LYS A 325 17.87 10.32 25.55
CA LYS A 325 17.91 10.26 24.07
C LYS A 325 19.15 9.53 23.54
N LEU A 326 20.29 9.69 24.22
CA LEU A 326 21.50 8.97 23.89
C LEU A 326 21.35 7.47 24.19
N ASP A 327 20.76 7.14 25.33
CA ASP A 327 20.50 5.77 25.78
C ASP A 327 19.50 5.05 24.86
N GLU A 328 18.47 5.75 24.37
CA GLU A 328 17.50 5.22 23.42
C GLU A 328 18.13 4.75 22.11
N ILE A 329 19.24 5.38 21.68
CA ILE A 329 19.97 4.99 20.47
C ILE A 329 21.03 3.92 20.79
N VAL A 330 21.82 4.13 21.84
CA VAL A 330 23.01 3.30 22.13
C VAL A 330 22.64 1.99 22.83
N ALA A 331 21.60 2.00 23.67
CA ALA A 331 21.14 0.85 24.43
C ALA A 331 19.81 0.27 23.90
N ALA A 332 19.45 0.58 22.65
CA ALA A 332 18.28 0.02 21.97
C ALA A 332 18.32 -1.52 21.95
N GLU A 333 19.51 -2.08 21.67
CA GLU A 333 19.72 -3.53 21.61
C GLU A 333 21.13 -3.91 22.07
N CYS A 334 21.29 -5.17 22.48
CA CYS A 334 22.58 -5.71 22.86
C CYS A 334 23.40 -6.05 21.61
N ILE A 335 24.65 -5.59 21.55
CA ILE A 335 25.55 -5.83 20.39
C ILE A 335 25.76 -7.31 20.09
N PHE A 336 25.73 -8.19 21.11
CA PHE A 336 25.95 -9.63 20.93
C PHE A 336 24.67 -10.46 20.75
N CYS A 337 23.49 -9.90 21.01
CA CYS A 337 22.21 -10.64 20.93
C CYS A 337 21.16 -9.99 20.03
N GLY A 338 21.44 -8.79 19.50
CA GLY A 338 20.53 -8.00 18.67
C GLY A 338 20.82 -8.12 17.18
N GLU A 339 20.22 -7.21 16.43
CA GLU A 339 20.33 -7.11 14.98
C GLU A 339 21.76 -6.80 14.52
N VAL A 340 22.54 -6.04 15.32
CA VAL A 340 23.99 -5.84 15.06
C VAL A 340 24.73 -7.17 14.87
N MET A 341 24.52 -8.15 15.75
CA MET A 341 25.18 -9.46 15.65
C MET A 341 24.73 -10.23 14.40
N ILE A 342 23.44 -10.15 14.06
CA ILE A 342 22.89 -10.80 12.87
C ILE A 342 23.52 -10.22 11.61
N LYS A 343 23.67 -8.89 11.57
CA LYS A 343 24.32 -8.17 10.47
C LYS A 343 25.82 -8.47 10.38
N SER A 344 26.49 -8.89 11.44
CA SER A 344 27.91 -9.28 11.36
C SER A 344 28.15 -10.73 10.93
N ILE A 345 27.11 -11.56 10.76
CA ILE A 345 27.30 -12.98 10.37
C ILE A 345 27.91 -13.10 8.96
N HIS A 346 27.55 -12.19 8.05
CA HIS A 346 28.01 -12.23 6.66
C HIS A 346 29.30 -11.43 6.43
N THR A 347 29.79 -10.70 7.43
CA THR A 347 31.05 -9.97 7.33
C THR A 347 32.20 -10.93 7.64
N PRO A 348 33.24 -10.99 6.79
CA PRO A 348 34.41 -11.80 7.07
C PRO A 348 35.07 -11.32 8.38
N PHE A 349 35.60 -12.27 9.16
CA PHE A 349 36.26 -11.97 10.45
C PHE A 349 37.50 -11.07 10.29
N ILE A 350 38.11 -11.09 9.10
CA ILE A 350 39.21 -10.23 8.69
C ILE A 350 38.68 -9.41 7.52
N THR A 351 38.65 -8.10 7.66
CA THR A 351 38.31 -7.21 6.54
C THR A 351 39.54 -7.02 5.65
N ASP A 352 39.34 -6.69 4.38
CA ASP A 352 40.44 -6.40 3.45
C ASP A 352 41.35 -5.26 3.98
N GLU A 353 40.80 -4.35 4.80
CA GLU A 353 41.55 -3.30 5.50
C GLU A 353 42.40 -3.86 6.66
N ASP A 354 41.91 -4.85 7.40
CA ASP A 354 42.66 -5.52 8.47
C ASP A 354 43.80 -6.37 7.89
N GLU A 355 43.56 -7.10 6.82
CA GLU A 355 44.59 -7.87 6.09
C GLU A 355 45.65 -6.94 5.51
N ALA A 356 45.25 -5.78 4.93
CA ALA A 356 46.18 -4.78 4.44
C ALA A 356 47.01 -4.12 5.56
N ARG A 357 46.42 -3.90 6.74
CA ARG A 357 47.12 -3.34 7.91
C ARG A 357 48.10 -4.33 8.52
N GLU A 358 47.69 -5.59 8.74
CA GLU A 358 48.61 -6.65 9.20
C GLU A 358 49.71 -6.88 8.16
N GLY A 359 49.38 -6.93 6.87
CA GLY A 359 50.37 -7.03 5.79
C GLY A 359 51.35 -5.85 5.71
N ALA A 360 50.98 -4.68 6.23
CA ALA A 360 51.88 -3.53 6.35
C ALA A 360 52.80 -3.64 7.58
N GLU A 361 52.31 -4.16 8.71
CA GLU A 361 53.12 -4.40 9.91
C GLU A 361 54.15 -5.52 9.72
N TRP A 362 53.87 -6.48 8.84
CA TRP A 362 54.76 -7.60 8.51
C TRP A 362 55.76 -7.29 7.39
N ARG A 363 55.73 -6.06 6.86
CA ARG A 363 56.66 -5.61 5.82
C ARG A 363 57.98 -5.19 6.48
N ILE A 364 58.84 -6.17 6.74
CA ILE A 364 60.24 -6.00 7.21
C ILE A 364 61.08 -5.32 6.13
#